data_AF-M2MNY7-F1
#
_entry.id   AF-M2MNY7-F1
#
_cell.length_a   1.000
_cell.length_b   1.000
_cell.length_c   1.000
_cell.angle_alpha   90.00
_cell.angle_beta   90.00
_cell.angle_gamma   90.00
#
_symmetry.space_group_name_H-M   'P 1'
#
loop_
_entity.id
_entity.type
_entity.pdbx_description
1 polymer ?
#
loop_
_entity_poly.entity_id
_entity_poly.type
_entity_poly.pdbx_seq_one_letter_code
_entity_poly.pdbx_strand_id
1 'polypeptide(L)'
;MQKEQNVPSAPQAQSRKQHRPQQKKLAKLPPNAKIHKRPLHHPAIPSPYTSSTQQKIVYVSARTPFISAVKRVDKLLRLADKRLVQAATTLAKEEQRRKRKRDGDEDEVMGIAKAVERLKRDGNQNSKRRRLGGDVNEDDGEDGGAEEVWIKGTGKAVRRVMEMGLWFQQREEYAVRLRTGSVGAIDDVEVEGAEAEAEAESEAGNVETEKRDVVEQAKDPVLVPVPVPETRIRYVSVLEVAVSLR
;
A
#
# COMPACT_ATOMS: atom_id res chain seq x y z
N MET A 1 44.84 -48.16 -22.60
CA MET A 1 43.37 -48.00 -22.66
C MET A 1 42.92 -47.26 -21.40
N GLN A 2 42.87 -45.93 -21.46
CA GLN A 2 42.32 -45.09 -20.39
C GLN A 2 40.96 -44.59 -20.87
N LYS A 3 39.88 -44.92 -20.15
CA LYS A 3 38.55 -44.40 -20.42
C LYS A 3 38.36 -43.15 -19.56
N GLU A 4 38.44 -41.98 -20.20
CA GLU A 4 38.00 -40.71 -19.61
C GLU A 4 36.48 -40.79 -19.34
N GLN A 5 36.10 -40.66 -18.08
CA GLN A 5 34.72 -40.47 -17.68
C GLN A 5 34.39 -38.98 -17.78
N ASN A 6 33.59 -38.63 -18.79
CA ASN A 6 33.03 -37.30 -18.96
C ASN A 6 31.81 -37.17 -18.03
N VAL A 7 31.90 -36.30 -17.03
CA VAL A 7 30.81 -36.01 -16.08
C VAL A 7 30.02 -34.82 -16.62
N PRO A 8 28.69 -34.92 -16.85
CA PRO A 8 27.94 -33.79 -17.38
C PRO A 8 27.77 -32.72 -16.29
N SER A 9 28.37 -31.54 -16.52
CA SER A 9 28.19 -30.35 -15.69
C SER A 9 26.71 -29.94 -15.68
N ALA A 10 26.12 -29.86 -14.49
CA ALA A 10 24.75 -29.40 -14.30
C ALA A 10 24.52 -28.02 -14.96
N PRO A 11 23.36 -27.79 -15.60
CA PRO A 11 23.08 -26.50 -16.21
C PRO A 11 22.99 -25.44 -15.11
N GLN A 12 23.93 -24.50 -15.11
CA GLN A 12 23.86 -23.32 -14.26
C GLN A 12 22.59 -22.56 -14.62
N ALA A 13 21.61 -22.55 -13.71
CA ALA A 13 20.39 -21.77 -13.84
C ALA A 13 20.77 -20.28 -13.84
N GLN A 14 20.90 -19.72 -15.03
CA GLN A 14 21.08 -18.28 -15.21
C GLN A 14 19.82 -17.60 -14.67
N SER A 15 19.94 -16.92 -13.52
CA SER A 15 18.85 -16.13 -12.96
C SER A 15 18.45 -15.07 -13.98
N ARG A 16 17.35 -15.30 -14.70
CA ARG A 16 16.80 -14.37 -15.67
C ARG A 16 16.39 -13.11 -14.91
N LYS A 17 17.24 -12.08 -14.92
CA LYS A 17 16.96 -10.78 -14.32
C LYS A 17 15.71 -10.23 -15.03
N GLN A 18 14.56 -10.32 -14.36
CA GLN A 18 13.32 -9.76 -14.87
C GLN A 18 13.51 -8.23 -14.86
N HIS A 19 13.74 -7.66 -16.04
CA HIS A 19 13.81 -6.22 -16.21
C HIS A 19 12.43 -5.65 -15.89
N ARG A 20 12.29 -4.97 -14.75
CA ARG A 20 11.03 -4.31 -14.39
C ARG A 20 10.69 -3.34 -15.54
N PRO A 21 9.48 -3.40 -16.13
CA PRO A 21 9.15 -2.60 -17.29
C PRO A 21 9.36 -1.12 -16.95
N GLN A 22 10.16 -0.43 -17.77
CA GLN A 22 10.39 1.00 -17.59
C GLN A 22 9.07 1.73 -17.83
N GLN A 23 8.65 2.55 -16.86
CA GLN A 23 7.41 3.33 -16.98
C GLN A 23 7.57 4.33 -18.13
N LYS A 24 6.80 4.13 -19.22
CA LYS A 24 6.73 5.07 -20.34
C LYS A 24 6.18 6.39 -19.82
N LYS A 25 6.89 7.50 -20.06
CA LYS A 25 6.39 8.84 -19.72
C LYS A 25 5.11 9.11 -20.52
N LEU A 26 4.10 9.67 -19.86
CA LEU A 26 2.85 10.04 -20.52
C LEU A 26 3.09 11.18 -21.53
N ALA A 27 2.36 11.15 -22.63
CA ALA A 27 2.36 12.24 -23.60
C ALA A 27 1.93 13.55 -22.93
N LYS A 28 2.56 14.67 -23.33
CA LYS A 28 2.15 15.99 -22.87
C LYS A 28 0.70 16.24 -23.30
N LEU A 29 -0.08 16.83 -22.40
CA LEU A 29 -1.43 17.29 -22.75
C LEU A 29 -1.34 18.51 -23.68
N PRO A 30 -2.35 18.73 -24.53
CA PRO A 30 -2.40 19.95 -25.33
C PRO A 30 -2.55 21.17 -24.40
N PRO A 31 -2.14 22.37 -24.86
CA PRO A 31 -2.09 23.57 -24.03
C PRO A 31 -3.47 24.04 -23.53
N ASN A 32 -4.55 23.65 -24.21
CA ASN A 32 -5.94 23.94 -23.84
C ASN A 32 -6.55 22.91 -22.87
N ALA A 33 -5.77 21.93 -22.39
CA ALA A 33 -6.26 20.93 -21.45
C ALA A 33 -5.96 21.30 -19.99
N LYS A 34 -6.98 21.23 -19.13
CA LYS A 34 -6.90 21.43 -17.68
C LYS A 34 -7.03 20.11 -16.94
N ILE A 35 -6.19 19.91 -15.91
CA ILE A 35 -6.20 18.70 -15.07
C ILE A 35 -6.92 18.99 -13.75
N HIS A 36 -7.98 18.23 -13.48
CA HIS A 36 -8.71 18.25 -12.21
C HIS A 36 -8.38 16.99 -11.40
N LYS A 37 -7.84 17.16 -10.19
CA LYS A 37 -7.33 16.03 -9.39
C LYS A 37 -8.44 15.39 -8.58
N ARG A 38 -8.65 14.08 -8.71
CA ARG A 38 -9.56 13.36 -7.81
C ARG A 38 -8.88 13.00 -6.48
N PRO A 39 -9.65 12.79 -5.40
CA PRO A 39 -9.14 12.22 -4.17
C PRO A 39 -8.52 10.83 -4.39
N LEU A 40 -7.51 10.47 -3.60
CA LEU A 40 -6.91 9.14 -3.64
C LEU A 40 -7.91 8.11 -3.08
N HIS A 41 -8.15 7.03 -3.84
CA HIS A 41 -8.91 5.90 -3.35
C HIS A 41 -8.09 5.11 -2.33
N HIS A 42 -8.63 4.94 -1.12
CA HIS A 42 -8.06 4.08 -0.09
C HIS A 42 -9.15 3.14 0.45
N PRO A 43 -8.78 1.93 0.92
CA PRO A 43 -9.74 1.01 1.51
C PRO A 43 -10.40 1.61 2.75
N ALA A 44 -11.57 1.07 3.10
CA ALA A 44 -12.27 1.43 4.34
C ALA A 44 -11.40 1.10 5.55
N ILE A 45 -11.37 2.00 6.53
CA ILE A 45 -10.58 1.83 7.74
C ILE A 45 -11.30 0.79 8.63
N PRO A 46 -10.62 -0.28 9.05
CA PRO A 46 -11.24 -1.27 9.91
C PRO A 46 -11.51 -0.73 11.32
N SER A 47 -12.46 -1.34 12.01
CA SER A 47 -12.73 -1.01 13.41
C SER A 47 -11.47 -1.20 14.26
N PRO A 48 -11.20 -0.30 15.24
CA PRO A 48 -10.11 -0.47 16.19
C PRO A 48 -10.16 -1.80 16.96
N TYR A 49 -11.36 -2.37 17.11
CA TYR A 49 -11.61 -3.62 17.83
C TYR A 49 -11.57 -4.87 16.94
N THR A 50 -11.41 -4.73 15.61
CA THR A 50 -11.28 -5.91 14.74
C THR A 50 -10.06 -6.74 15.16
N SER A 51 -10.14 -8.06 14.95
CA SER A 51 -9.07 -9.03 15.22
C SER A 51 -7.73 -8.66 14.53
N SER A 52 -6.65 -9.31 14.99
CA SER A 52 -5.29 -9.20 14.44
C SER A 52 -5.18 -9.63 12.98
N THR A 53 -6.20 -10.29 12.44
CA THR A 53 -6.27 -10.69 11.02
C THR A 53 -6.38 -9.50 10.07
N GLN A 54 -6.89 -8.37 10.54
CA GLN A 54 -7.07 -7.19 9.69
C GLN A 54 -6.07 -6.09 10.06
N GLN A 55 -5.30 -5.66 9.07
CA GLN A 55 -4.28 -4.63 9.20
C GLN A 55 -4.87 -3.31 9.73
N LYS A 56 -4.28 -2.77 10.80
CA LYS A 56 -4.64 -1.44 11.31
C LYS A 56 -3.86 -0.38 10.56
N ILE A 57 -4.54 0.57 9.93
CA ILE A 57 -3.90 1.64 9.15
C ILE A 57 -4.33 3.01 9.65
N VAL A 58 -3.36 3.92 9.78
CA VAL A 58 -3.55 5.35 10.04
C VAL A 58 -3.04 6.14 8.84
N TYR A 59 -3.97 6.71 8.07
CA TYR A 59 -3.64 7.66 7.01
C TYR A 59 -3.28 9.02 7.60
N VAL A 60 -2.16 9.59 7.13
CA VAL A 60 -1.63 10.87 7.61
C VAL A 60 -1.58 11.87 6.46
N SER A 61 -2.15 13.06 6.70
CA SER A 61 -2.06 14.20 5.81
C SER A 61 -0.91 15.12 6.23
N ALA A 62 -0.45 15.98 5.31
CA ALA A 62 0.55 16.99 5.60
C ALA A 62 0.11 17.98 6.70
N ARG A 63 -1.20 18.17 6.89
CA ARG A 63 -1.77 19.07 7.92
C ARG A 63 -2.06 18.40 9.25
N THR A 64 -1.99 17.07 9.34
CA THR A 64 -2.34 16.33 10.57
C THR A 64 -1.40 16.70 11.71
N PRO A 65 -1.83 17.16 12.90
CA PRO A 65 -0.92 17.43 14.02
C PRO A 65 -0.09 16.22 14.43
N PHE A 66 1.21 16.41 14.69
CA PHE A 66 2.18 15.31 14.88
C PHE A 66 1.81 14.42 16.06
N ILE A 67 1.63 15.03 17.23
CA ILE A 67 1.25 14.31 18.46
C ILE A 67 -0.12 13.64 18.34
N SER A 68 -1.05 14.22 17.57
CA SER A 68 -2.35 13.60 17.31
C SER A 68 -2.19 12.28 16.56
N ALA A 69 -1.39 12.27 15.49
CA ALA A 69 -1.13 11.05 14.73
C ALA A 69 -0.44 9.99 15.60
N VAL A 70 0.56 10.40 16.39
CA VAL A 70 1.28 9.51 17.31
C VAL A 70 0.34 8.88 18.34
N LYS A 71 -0.51 9.68 19.00
CA LYS A 71 -1.48 9.16 19.99
C LYS A 71 -2.50 8.21 19.38
N ARG A 72 -2.89 8.41 18.11
CA ARG A 72 -3.76 7.47 17.39
C ARG A 72 -3.09 6.11 17.20
N VAL A 73 -1.82 6.11 16.82
CA VAL A 73 -1.02 4.89 16.65
C VAL A 73 -0.82 4.17 17.99
N ASP A 74 -0.39 4.91 19.03
CA ASP A 74 -0.22 4.37 20.39
C ASP A 74 -1.53 3.73 20.92
N LYS A 75 -2.67 4.40 20.72
CA LYS A 75 -3.98 3.85 21.11
C LYS A 75 -4.27 2.50 20.44
N LEU A 76 -3.97 2.36 19.14
CA LEU A 76 -4.18 1.11 18.41
C LEU A 76 -3.24 0.01 18.90
N LEU A 77 -1.97 0.33 19.18
CA LEU A 77 -1.00 -0.62 19.73
C LEU A 77 -1.40 -1.10 21.13
N ARG A 78 -1.89 -0.22 22.00
CA ARG A 78 -2.41 -0.62 23.32
C ARG A 78 -3.66 -1.51 23.21
N LEU A 79 -4.49 -1.31 22.19
CA LEU A 79 -5.64 -2.19 21.95
C LEU A 79 -5.21 -3.57 21.44
N ALA A 80 -4.13 -3.63 20.65
CA ALA A 80 -3.52 -4.89 20.24
C ALA A 80 -2.97 -5.66 21.45
N ASP A 81 -2.20 -4.99 22.32
CA ASP A 81 -1.64 -5.60 23.52
C ASP A 81 -2.73 -6.12 24.48
N LYS A 82 -3.78 -5.32 24.72
CA LYS A 82 -4.94 -5.77 25.52
C LYS A 82 -5.59 -7.04 24.96
N ARG A 83 -5.76 -7.13 23.64
CA ARG A 83 -6.32 -8.32 22.99
C ARG A 83 -5.38 -9.52 23.11
N LEU A 84 -4.07 -9.29 23.01
CA LEU A 84 -3.06 -10.32 23.20
C LEU A 84 -3.09 -10.88 24.62
N VAL A 85 -3.13 -10.02 25.64
CA VAL A 85 -3.26 -10.43 27.05
C VAL A 85 -4.57 -11.17 27.26
N GLN A 86 -5.70 -10.69 26.72
CA GLN A 86 -6.98 -11.38 26.81
C GLN A 86 -6.92 -12.79 26.20
N ALA A 87 -6.35 -12.94 25.01
CA ALA A 87 -6.16 -14.25 24.37
C ALA A 87 -5.25 -15.17 25.19
N ALA A 88 -4.18 -14.62 25.79
CA ALA A 88 -3.32 -15.39 26.67
C ALA A 88 -4.05 -15.84 27.94
N THR A 89 -4.91 -15.00 28.51
CA THR A 89 -5.69 -15.35 29.71
C THR A 89 -6.69 -16.47 29.45
N THR A 90 -7.35 -16.48 28.29
CA THR A 90 -8.28 -17.56 27.93
C THR A 90 -7.55 -18.88 27.72
N LEU A 91 -6.41 -18.85 27.04
CA LEU A 91 -5.55 -20.02 26.83
C LEU A 91 -4.98 -20.57 28.14
N ALA A 92 -4.45 -19.70 29.01
CA ALA A 92 -3.92 -20.10 30.31
C ALA A 92 -5.00 -20.73 31.20
N LYS A 93 -6.22 -20.16 31.22
CA LYS A 93 -7.36 -20.74 31.94
C LYS A 93 -7.79 -22.10 31.39
N GLU A 94 -7.75 -22.28 30.07
CA GLU A 94 -8.03 -23.57 29.44
C GLU A 94 -6.97 -24.61 29.80
N GLU A 95 -5.69 -24.23 29.77
CA GLU A 95 -4.57 -25.11 30.15
C GLU A 95 -4.66 -25.49 31.62
N GLN A 96 -4.94 -24.54 32.52
CA GLN A 96 -5.17 -24.80 33.93
C GLN A 96 -6.35 -25.74 34.18
N ARG A 97 -7.48 -25.57 33.47
CA ARG A 97 -8.62 -26.52 33.56
C ARG A 97 -8.22 -27.94 33.17
N ARG A 98 -7.33 -28.11 32.19
CA ARG A 98 -6.80 -29.42 31.79
C ARG A 98 -5.81 -29.97 32.84
N LYS A 99 -4.97 -29.13 33.43
CA LYS A 99 -3.97 -29.50 34.45
C LYS A 99 -4.54 -29.77 35.84
N ARG A 100 -5.65 -29.13 36.26
CA ARG A 100 -6.33 -29.37 37.55
C ARG A 100 -6.80 -30.83 37.75
N LYS A 101 -6.72 -31.70 36.74
CA LYS A 101 -6.86 -33.16 36.85
C LYS A 101 -5.58 -33.90 37.30
N ARG A 102 -4.45 -33.22 37.52
CA ARG A 102 -3.10 -33.84 37.58
C ARG A 102 -2.09 -33.21 38.57
N ASP A 103 -2.56 -32.45 39.57
CA ASP A 103 -1.77 -31.74 40.61
C ASP A 103 -1.12 -30.39 40.20
N GLY A 104 -1.07 -29.46 41.17
CA GLY A 104 -0.21 -28.27 41.18
C GLY A 104 -0.93 -26.93 40.98
N ASP A 105 -0.98 -26.11 42.04
CA ASP A 105 -1.40 -24.71 42.03
C ASP A 105 -0.25 -23.85 41.45
N GLU A 106 -0.20 -23.70 40.11
CA GLU A 106 0.71 -22.75 39.44
C GLU A 106 0.13 -21.32 39.54
N ASP A 107 0.96 -20.34 39.90
CA ASP A 107 0.57 -18.91 39.94
C ASP A 107 -0.09 -18.47 38.62
N GLU A 108 -1.37 -18.09 38.67
CA GLU A 108 -2.17 -17.74 37.48
C GLU A 108 -1.49 -16.65 36.61
N VAL A 109 -0.83 -15.69 37.26
CA VAL A 109 -0.09 -14.60 36.61
C VAL A 109 1.08 -15.13 35.79
N MET A 110 1.82 -16.10 36.32
CA MET A 110 2.96 -16.72 35.64
C MET A 110 2.50 -17.54 34.44
N GLY A 111 1.37 -18.24 34.56
CA GLY A 111 0.74 -18.98 33.46
C GLY A 111 0.34 -18.05 32.30
N ILE A 112 -0.27 -16.89 32.62
CA ILE A 112 -0.64 -15.88 31.61
C ILE A 112 0.60 -15.31 30.93
N ALA A 113 1.63 -14.92 31.68
CA ALA A 113 2.87 -14.38 31.13
C ALA A 113 3.55 -15.38 30.16
N LYS A 114 3.58 -16.66 30.54
CA LYS A 114 4.10 -17.73 29.68
C LYS A 114 3.27 -17.92 28.41
N ALA A 115 1.95 -17.81 28.51
CA ALA A 115 1.06 -17.89 27.34
C ALA A 115 1.24 -16.69 26.39
N VAL A 116 1.43 -15.47 26.93
CA VAL A 116 1.78 -14.26 26.16
C VAL A 116 3.08 -14.46 25.39
N GLU A 117 4.15 -14.90 26.06
CA GLU A 117 5.44 -15.18 25.43
C GLU A 117 5.34 -16.27 24.36
N ARG A 118 4.54 -17.31 24.61
CA ARG A 118 4.27 -18.35 23.61
C ARG A 118 3.56 -17.79 22.38
N LEU A 119 2.53 -16.96 22.56
CA LEU A 119 1.82 -16.31 21.45
C LEU A 119 2.73 -15.39 20.65
N LYS A 120 3.55 -14.57 21.32
CA LYS A 120 4.57 -13.72 20.66
C LYS A 120 5.57 -14.56 19.86
N ARG A 121 6.04 -15.67 20.42
CA ARG A 121 7.02 -16.57 19.78
C ARG A 121 6.44 -17.32 18.59
N ASP A 122 5.25 -17.92 18.74
CA ASP A 122 4.56 -18.66 17.68
C ASP A 122 4.29 -17.74 16.48
N GLY A 123 3.94 -16.49 16.76
CA GLY A 123 3.78 -15.48 15.74
C GLY A 123 5.06 -15.16 14.94
N ASN A 124 6.18 -15.00 15.65
CA ASN A 124 7.48 -14.72 15.03
C ASN A 124 8.08 -15.93 14.27
N GLN A 125 7.72 -17.16 14.64
CA GLN A 125 8.17 -18.36 13.92
C GLN A 125 7.44 -18.57 12.60
N ASN A 126 6.13 -18.28 12.58
CA ASN A 126 5.35 -18.38 11.34
C ASN A 126 5.81 -17.36 10.30
N SER A 127 6.16 -16.14 10.71
CA SER A 127 6.73 -15.12 9.81
C SER A 127 8.11 -15.53 9.28
N LYS A 128 8.96 -16.20 10.08
CA LYS A 128 10.27 -16.70 9.63
C LYS A 128 10.17 -17.86 8.63
N ARG A 129 9.23 -18.79 8.81
CA ARG A 129 9.01 -19.91 7.86
C ARG A 129 8.44 -19.44 6.52
N ARG A 130 7.51 -18.47 6.52
CA ARG A 130 6.96 -17.85 5.29
C ARG A 130 8.00 -17.04 4.50
N ARG A 131 9.01 -16.44 5.15
CA ARG A 131 10.11 -15.73 4.46
C ARG A 131 11.07 -16.64 3.69
N LEU A 132 11.14 -17.94 4.01
CA LEU A 132 12.05 -18.91 3.37
C LEU A 132 11.37 -19.81 2.32
N GLY A 133 10.04 -19.87 2.27
CA GLY A 133 9.28 -20.63 1.27
C GLY A 133 8.38 -19.70 0.48
N GLY A 134 8.66 -19.54 -0.82
CA GLY A 134 8.03 -18.54 -1.67
C GLY A 134 6.54 -18.78 -2.00
N ASP A 135 5.80 -17.68 -2.13
CA ASP A 135 5.07 -17.28 -3.34
C ASP A 135 4.76 -15.78 -3.21
N VAL A 136 5.04 -14.99 -4.24
CA VAL A 136 4.88 -13.52 -4.22
C VAL A 136 3.44 -13.21 -4.62
N ASN A 137 2.51 -13.43 -3.70
CA ASN A 137 1.21 -12.77 -3.75
C ASN A 137 1.31 -11.48 -2.93
N GLU A 138 1.24 -10.34 -3.61
CA GLU A 138 1.22 -8.97 -3.06
C GLU A 138 -0.10 -8.68 -2.31
N ASP A 139 -0.49 -9.55 -1.39
CA ASP A 139 -1.52 -9.30 -0.38
C ASP A 139 -0.89 -9.51 1.01
N ASP A 140 -0.13 -8.49 1.44
CA ASP A 140 0.65 -8.42 2.68
C ASP A 140 -0.25 -8.30 3.93
N GLY A 141 -1.14 -9.26 4.14
CA GLY A 141 -2.10 -9.23 5.25
C GLY A 141 -1.72 -10.03 6.48
N GLU A 142 -0.68 -10.88 6.44
CA GLU A 142 -0.48 -11.86 7.51
C GLU A 142 1.00 -12.19 7.79
N ASP A 143 1.77 -11.15 8.13
CA ASP A 143 2.98 -11.33 8.93
C ASP A 143 2.52 -11.72 10.35
N GLY A 144 2.58 -13.01 10.70
CA GLY A 144 2.07 -13.54 11.98
C GLY A 144 2.72 -13.00 13.26
N GLY A 145 3.50 -11.92 13.23
CA GLY A 145 4.06 -11.28 14.42
C GLY A 145 3.02 -10.56 15.29
N ALA A 146 3.48 -9.94 16.38
CA ALA A 146 2.65 -9.04 17.18
C ALA A 146 1.97 -8.01 16.28
N GLU A 147 0.68 -7.77 16.48
CA GLU A 147 -0.12 -6.94 15.59
C GLU A 147 0.51 -5.56 15.36
N GLU A 148 0.68 -5.24 14.08
CA GLU A 148 1.31 -4.00 13.63
C GLU A 148 0.28 -2.95 13.24
N VAL A 149 0.62 -1.69 13.53
CA VAL A 149 -0.13 -0.52 13.07
C VAL A 149 0.68 0.18 11.98
N TRP A 150 0.05 0.35 10.82
CA TRP A 150 0.63 0.95 9.65
C TRP A 150 0.30 2.43 9.55
N ILE A 151 1.31 3.25 9.30
CA ILE A 151 1.17 4.68 9.06
C ILE A 151 1.44 4.90 7.57
N LYS A 152 0.43 5.33 6.82
CA LYS A 152 0.55 5.59 5.38
C LYS A 152 0.46 7.07 5.10
N GLY A 153 1.40 7.58 4.29
CA GLY A 153 1.41 8.97 3.84
C GLY A 153 1.93 9.12 2.42
N THR A 154 1.32 10.03 1.67
CA THR A 154 1.63 10.28 0.25
C THR A 154 2.11 11.72 0.02
N GLY A 155 2.97 11.94 -0.97
CA GLY A 155 3.40 13.29 -1.36
C GLY A 155 3.96 14.11 -0.19
N LYS A 156 3.40 15.30 0.09
CA LYS A 156 3.85 16.20 1.17
C LYS A 156 3.76 15.57 2.57
N ALA A 157 2.92 14.55 2.76
CA ALA A 157 2.78 13.87 4.05
C ALA A 157 3.95 12.91 4.37
N VAL A 158 4.72 12.48 3.36
CA VAL A 158 5.82 11.52 3.53
C VAL A 158 6.85 12.01 4.55
N ARG A 159 7.20 13.30 4.53
CA ARG A 159 8.09 13.92 5.52
C ARG A 159 7.62 13.64 6.94
N ARG A 160 6.33 13.86 7.21
CA ARG A 160 5.76 13.71 8.55
C ARG A 160 5.67 12.26 8.98
N VAL A 161 5.36 11.36 8.05
CA VAL A 161 5.35 9.91 8.29
C VAL A 161 6.75 9.40 8.63
N MET A 162 7.79 9.90 7.96
CA MET A 162 9.18 9.60 8.30
C MET A 162 9.55 10.11 9.71
N GLU A 163 9.18 11.35 10.04
CA GLU A 163 9.39 11.92 11.39
C GLU A 163 8.71 11.06 12.48
N MET A 164 7.51 10.52 12.21
CA MET A 164 6.84 9.61 13.12
C MET A 164 7.59 8.27 13.27
N GLY A 165 8.08 7.70 12.17
CA GLY A 165 8.88 6.48 12.21
C GLY A 165 10.13 6.63 13.08
N LEU A 166 10.84 7.75 12.93
CA LEU A 166 12.00 8.09 13.77
C LEU A 166 11.60 8.25 15.25
N TRP A 167 10.48 8.91 15.53
CA TRP A 167 9.98 9.09 16.89
C TRP A 167 9.66 7.77 17.60
N PHE A 168 9.05 6.82 16.90
CA PHE A 168 8.80 5.48 17.45
C PHE A 168 10.10 4.69 17.59
N GLN A 169 11.03 4.80 16.64
CA GLN A 169 12.30 4.10 16.65
C GLN A 169 13.22 4.52 17.82
N GLN A 170 13.17 5.78 18.25
CA GLN A 170 13.94 6.28 19.39
C GLN A 170 13.52 5.65 20.73
N ARG A 171 12.35 5.02 20.78
CA ARG A 171 11.82 4.39 21.99
C ARG A 171 12.04 2.89 21.93
N GLU A 172 12.55 2.31 23.02
CA GLU A 172 12.89 0.89 23.08
C GLU A 172 11.68 -0.04 23.02
N GLU A 173 10.48 0.48 23.35
CA GLU A 173 9.21 -0.24 23.39
C GLU A 173 8.72 -0.69 22.00
N TYR A 174 9.17 -0.01 20.93
CA TYR A 174 8.61 -0.21 19.59
C TYR A 174 9.62 -0.82 18.61
N ALA A 175 9.10 -1.61 17.69
CA ALA A 175 9.78 -2.02 16.48
C ALA A 175 9.17 -1.29 15.28
N VAL A 176 10.02 -0.83 14.35
CA VAL A 176 9.59 -0.05 13.18
C VAL A 176 10.12 -0.70 11.89
N ARG A 177 9.26 -0.85 10.89
CA ARG A 177 9.63 -1.22 9.52
C ARG A 177 9.17 -0.17 8.52
N LEU A 178 9.99 0.09 7.51
CA LEU A 178 9.69 1.03 6.44
C LEU A 178 9.46 0.28 5.13
N ARG A 179 8.43 0.68 4.38
CA ARG A 179 8.19 0.25 3.00
C ARG A 179 7.90 1.45 2.12
N THR A 180 8.52 1.48 0.95
CA THR A 180 8.27 2.49 -0.08
C THR A 180 7.38 1.91 -1.17
N GLY A 181 6.36 2.64 -1.56
CA GLY A 181 5.41 2.23 -2.59
C GLY A 181 5.06 3.37 -3.54
N SER A 182 4.13 3.09 -4.45
CA SER A 182 3.52 4.07 -5.35
C SER A 182 2.04 3.75 -5.49
N VAL A 183 1.19 4.78 -5.46
CA VAL A 183 -0.26 4.66 -5.60
C VAL A 183 -0.71 5.44 -6.83
N GLY A 184 -1.58 4.83 -7.62
CA GLY A 184 -2.22 5.48 -8.76
C GLY A 184 -3.38 6.38 -8.29
N ALA A 185 -3.36 7.63 -8.73
CA ALA A 185 -4.44 8.60 -8.61
C ALA A 185 -5.08 8.76 -9.98
N ILE A 186 -6.40 8.88 -10.03
CA ILE A 186 -7.12 9.23 -11.26
C ILE A 186 -7.31 10.74 -11.24
N ASP A 187 -6.89 11.43 -12.30
CA ASP A 187 -7.16 12.84 -12.51
C ASP A 187 -8.00 12.99 -13.78
N ASP A 188 -8.92 13.95 -13.80
CA ASP A 188 -9.75 14.32 -14.94
C ASP A 188 -9.02 15.31 -15.84
N VAL A 189 -9.31 15.25 -17.13
CA VAL A 189 -8.74 16.10 -18.18
C VAL A 189 -9.90 16.72 -18.96
N GLU A 190 -10.05 18.02 -18.83
CA GLU A 190 -11.03 18.81 -19.59
C GLU A 190 -10.29 19.60 -20.68
N VAL A 191 -10.80 19.61 -21.90
CA VAL A 191 -10.22 20.32 -23.05
C VAL A 191 -11.12 21.50 -23.40
N GLU A 192 -10.59 22.73 -23.24
CA GLU A 192 -11.33 23.94 -23.63
C GLU A 192 -11.50 23.99 -25.15
N GLY A 193 -12.76 24.06 -25.61
CA GLY A 193 -13.14 24.15 -27.03
C GLY A 193 -13.72 22.88 -27.67
N ALA A 194 -13.63 21.71 -27.01
CA ALA A 194 -14.16 20.45 -27.56
C ALA A 194 -15.70 20.35 -27.50
N GLU A 195 -16.35 21.04 -26.56
CA GLU A 195 -17.82 21.04 -26.43
C GLU A 195 -18.50 21.83 -27.57
N ALA A 196 -17.85 22.88 -28.08
CA ALA A 196 -18.42 23.72 -29.13
C ALA A 196 -18.41 23.05 -30.52
N GLU A 197 -17.48 22.13 -30.77
CA GLU A 197 -17.38 21.41 -32.05
C GLU A 197 -18.33 20.19 -32.10
N ALA A 198 -18.58 19.54 -30.95
CA ALA A 198 -19.51 18.40 -30.89
C ALA A 198 -20.98 18.79 -31.08
N GLU A 199 -21.39 19.99 -30.64
CA GLU A 199 -22.74 20.52 -30.91
C GLU A 199 -22.88 21.01 -32.35
N ALA A 200 -21.83 21.60 -32.94
CA ALA A 200 -21.85 22.11 -34.31
C ALA A 200 -21.90 21.01 -35.39
N GLU A 201 -21.37 19.82 -35.12
CA GLU A 201 -21.48 18.68 -36.05
C GLU A 201 -22.89 18.05 -36.10
N SER A 202 -23.77 18.36 -35.13
CA SER A 202 -25.14 17.82 -35.09
C SER A 202 -26.17 18.68 -35.86
N GLU A 203 -25.84 19.93 -36.17
CA GLU A 203 -26.77 20.89 -36.81
C GLU A 203 -26.44 21.21 -38.28
N ALA A 204 -25.27 20.83 -38.80
CA ALA A 204 -24.84 21.16 -40.16
C ALA A 204 -25.24 20.12 -41.22
N GLY A 205 -26.46 19.59 -41.13
CA GLY A 205 -27.08 18.81 -42.19
C GLY A 205 -27.81 19.72 -43.19
N ASN A 206 -27.19 19.96 -44.35
CA ASN A 206 -27.80 20.37 -45.63
C ASN A 206 -27.88 21.89 -45.95
N VAL A 207 -26.92 22.42 -46.73
CA VAL A 207 -27.16 23.40 -47.82
C VAL A 207 -26.07 23.27 -48.90
N GLU A 208 -26.50 23.16 -50.15
CA GLU A 208 -25.69 23.00 -51.37
C GLU A 208 -24.87 24.26 -51.76
N THR A 209 -23.85 23.99 -52.57
CA THR A 209 -22.73 24.82 -53.00
C THR A 209 -23.09 25.92 -54.01
N GLU A 210 -22.60 27.15 -53.80
CA GLU A 210 -22.23 28.05 -54.90
C GLU A 210 -20.89 28.76 -54.63
N LYS A 211 -20.03 28.77 -55.66
CA LYS A 211 -18.62 29.16 -55.67
C LYS A 211 -18.43 30.68 -55.65
N ARG A 212 -17.48 31.17 -54.84
CA ARG A 212 -16.72 32.40 -55.14
C ARG A 212 -15.27 32.28 -54.64
N ASP A 213 -14.34 32.51 -55.56
CA ASP A 213 -12.90 32.56 -55.33
C ASP A 213 -12.51 33.78 -54.51
N VAL A 214 -11.91 33.56 -53.33
CA VAL A 214 -11.11 34.57 -52.62
C VAL A 214 -9.87 33.88 -52.05
N VAL A 215 -8.72 34.44 -52.40
CA VAL A 215 -7.37 34.07 -51.96
C VAL A 215 -7.30 34.19 -50.43
N GLU A 216 -7.24 33.06 -49.72
CA GLU A 216 -7.06 33.03 -48.28
C GLU A 216 -5.63 32.62 -47.90
N GLN A 217 -5.11 33.41 -46.96
CA GLN A 217 -3.81 33.33 -46.34
C GLN A 217 -3.56 31.94 -45.71
N ALA A 218 -2.27 31.60 -45.59
CA ALA A 218 -1.77 30.35 -45.04
C ALA A 218 -2.52 29.95 -43.76
N LYS A 219 -3.43 28.97 -43.89
CA LYS A 219 -4.07 28.31 -42.77
C LYS A 219 -3.00 27.62 -41.94
N ASP A 220 -2.97 27.95 -40.65
CA ASP A 220 -2.26 27.18 -39.63
C ASP A 220 -2.52 25.68 -39.86
N PRO A 221 -1.51 24.80 -39.70
CA PRO A 221 -1.67 23.38 -40.00
C PRO A 221 -2.81 22.83 -39.15
N VAL A 222 -3.86 22.36 -39.83
CA VAL A 222 -5.05 21.72 -39.27
C VAL A 222 -4.59 20.75 -38.19
N LEU A 223 -4.79 21.15 -36.94
CA LEU A 223 -4.44 20.37 -35.77
C LEU A 223 -5.41 19.20 -35.76
N VAL A 224 -5.01 18.04 -36.29
CA VAL A 224 -5.77 16.80 -36.13
C VAL A 224 -6.05 16.68 -34.62
N PRO A 225 -7.31 16.68 -34.16
CA PRO A 225 -7.60 16.60 -32.74
C PRO A 225 -7.16 15.21 -32.29
N VAL A 226 -5.95 15.14 -31.72
CA VAL A 226 -5.47 13.93 -31.08
C VAL A 226 -6.48 13.66 -29.95
N PRO A 227 -7.16 12.50 -29.94
CA PRO A 227 -8.16 12.22 -28.92
C PRO A 227 -7.47 12.25 -27.54
N VAL A 228 -7.77 13.29 -26.77
CA VAL A 228 -7.24 13.45 -25.41
C VAL A 228 -8.10 12.58 -24.50
N PRO A 229 -7.49 11.69 -23.70
CA PRO A 229 -8.27 10.88 -22.78
C PRO A 229 -8.88 11.78 -21.70
N GLU A 230 -10.18 11.61 -21.44
CA GLU A 230 -10.92 12.32 -20.38
C GLU A 230 -10.32 12.10 -18.98
N THR A 231 -9.65 10.96 -18.77
CA THR A 231 -9.00 10.64 -17.49
C THR A 231 -7.55 10.24 -17.69
N ARG A 232 -6.71 10.58 -16.71
CA ARG A 232 -5.28 10.27 -16.69
C ARG A 232 -4.88 9.73 -15.32
N ILE A 233 -4.08 8.67 -15.33
CA ILE A 233 -3.52 8.10 -14.09
C ILE A 233 -2.20 8.83 -13.76
N ARG A 234 -2.12 9.38 -12.54
CA ARG A 234 -0.91 9.93 -11.95
C ARG A 234 -0.42 9.04 -10.83
N TYR A 235 0.84 8.62 -10.88
CA TYR A 235 1.45 7.91 -9.76
C TYR A 235 2.01 8.87 -8.71
N VAL A 236 1.78 8.56 -7.44
CA VAL A 236 2.30 9.31 -6.29
C VAL A 236 3.08 8.36 -5.39
N SER A 237 4.27 8.78 -4.96
CA SER A 237 5.07 8.01 -4.01
C SER A 237 4.37 7.94 -2.64
N VAL A 238 4.43 6.76 -2.03
CA VAL A 238 3.85 6.45 -0.72
C VAL A 238 4.94 5.91 0.19
N LEU A 239 4.94 6.39 1.43
CA LEU A 239 5.72 5.80 2.50
C LEU A 239 4.78 5.12 3.48
N GLU A 240 5.11 3.87 3.81
CA GLU A 240 4.40 3.04 4.76
C GLU A 240 5.33 2.69 5.91
N VAL A 241 4.93 3.02 7.14
CA VAL A 241 5.69 2.75 8.36
C VAL A 241 4.87 1.80 9.20
N ALA A 242 5.34 0.56 9.35
CA ALA A 242 4.75 -0.39 10.27
C ALA A 242 5.39 -0.22 11.64
N VAL A 243 4.55 -0.11 12.68
CA VAL A 243 4.97 -0.02 14.08
C VAL A 243 4.36 -1.19 14.84
N SER A 244 5.16 -1.92 15.60
CA SER A 244 4.72 -2.96 16.55
C SER A 244 5.31 -2.72 17.93
N LEU A 245 4.70 -3.33 18.94
CA LEU A 245 5.28 -3.45 20.28
C LEU A 245 6.32 -4.58 20.28
N ARG A 246 7.43 -4.39 20.99
CA ARG A 246 8.42 -5.44 21.25
C ARG A 246 7.94 -6.40 22.34
#